data_AF-A0A1F6QTI9-F1
#
_entry.id   AF-A0A1F6QTI9-F1
#
_cell.length_a   1.000
_cell.length_b   1.000
_cell.length_c   1.000
_cell.angle_alpha   90.00
_cell.angle_beta   90.00
_cell.angle_gamma   90.00
#
_symmetry.space_group_name_H-M   'P 1'
#
loop_
_entity.id
_entity.type
_entity.pdbx_description
1 polymer ?
#
loop_
_entity_poly.entity_id
_entity_poly.type
_entity_poly.pdbx_seq_one_letter_code
_entity_poly.pdbx_strand_id
1 'polypeptide(L)'
;MEDHIIETSIDELIHTLKQKEKMSLSEISDFLKLSQKQMEPLINVLEEKGIIEIKYPVIGEPKVILKPNAPERVEIKKSEIIEEIKPGIKKEVIENRIEKPKTSERLEAKTEIINDNETMIINKKVEKLESDVSELSGKVDTSVFKEDLFEILLIIAGLKDIEKVSFYLREILNIIHKMKEKKIWTNEDKDLVVVMLNNIANNWRDFNEEDIAKLFDDIKGKVETA
;
A
#
# COMPACT_ATOMS: atom_id res chain seq x y z
N MET A 1 0.21 -13.56 39.91
CA MET A 1 0.21 -13.71 38.45
C MET A 1 -0.11 -12.33 37.92
N GLU A 2 0.91 -11.62 37.46
CA GLU A 2 0.74 -10.27 36.91
C GLU A 2 0.26 -10.43 35.47
N ASP A 3 -0.97 -10.02 35.20
CA ASP A 3 -1.50 -9.94 33.84
C ASP A 3 -0.67 -8.89 33.09
N HIS A 4 0.16 -9.34 32.14
CA HIS A 4 0.85 -8.46 31.21
C HIS A 4 -0.16 -7.87 30.24
N ILE A 5 -0.76 -6.73 30.64
CA ILE A 5 -1.72 -5.98 29.84
C ILE A 5 -0.94 -5.21 28.77
N ILE A 6 -1.18 -5.56 27.50
CA ILE A 6 -0.55 -4.92 26.34
C ILE A 6 -1.27 -3.59 26.06
N GLU A 7 -0.55 -2.48 26.17
CA GLU A 7 -1.05 -1.15 25.78
C GLU A 7 -1.11 -1.05 24.25
N THR A 8 -2.25 -0.61 23.71
CA THR A 8 -2.46 -0.51 22.25
C THR A 8 -2.33 0.92 21.76
N SER A 9 -2.07 1.11 20.47
CA SER A 9 -2.05 2.45 19.86
C SER A 9 -3.38 3.20 19.95
N ILE A 10 -4.49 2.50 20.25
CA ILE A 10 -5.79 3.11 20.52
C ILE A 10 -5.82 3.70 21.94
N ASP A 11 -5.22 3.03 22.92
CA ASP A 11 -5.08 3.55 24.29
C ASP A 11 -4.21 4.82 24.29
N GLU A 12 -3.13 4.84 23.50
CA GLU A 12 -2.30 6.03 23.28
C GLU A 12 -3.08 7.19 22.64
N LEU A 13 -3.96 6.89 21.67
CA LEU A 13 -4.84 7.90 21.06
C LEU A 13 -5.81 8.48 22.10
N ILE A 14 -6.44 7.64 22.91
CA ILE A 14 -7.38 8.06 23.95
C ILE A 14 -6.66 8.91 25.00
N HIS A 15 -5.47 8.50 25.42
CA HIS A 15 -4.63 9.27 26.33
C HIS A 15 -4.29 10.65 25.73
N THR A 16 -3.92 10.69 24.45
CA THR A 16 -3.59 11.92 23.75
C THR A 16 -4.82 12.83 23.58
N LEU A 17 -5.98 12.29 23.25
CA LEU A 17 -7.24 13.03 23.16
C LEU A 17 -7.68 13.57 24.53
N LYS A 18 -7.41 12.85 25.62
CA LYS A 18 -7.65 13.33 26.99
C LYS A 18 -6.75 14.51 27.36
N GLN A 19 -5.52 14.56 26.84
CA GLN A 19 -4.59 15.68 27.06
C GLN A 19 -4.87 16.89 26.16
N LYS A 20 -5.18 16.66 24.88
CA LYS A 20 -5.37 17.72 23.87
C LYS A 20 -6.81 18.21 23.74
N GLU A 21 -7.76 17.53 24.37
CA GLU A 21 -9.23 17.70 24.29
C GLU A 21 -9.84 17.47 22.89
N LYS A 22 -9.13 17.83 21.81
CA LYS A 22 -9.57 17.68 20.42
C LYS A 22 -8.39 17.48 19.47
N MET A 23 -8.61 16.71 18.40
CA MET A 23 -7.67 16.53 17.28
C MET A 23 -8.44 16.46 15.95
N SER A 24 -7.87 16.89 14.82
CA SER A 24 -8.45 16.60 13.51
C SER A 24 -8.16 15.17 13.07
N LEU A 25 -8.96 14.68 12.12
CA LEU A 25 -8.72 13.39 11.48
C LEU A 25 -7.32 13.29 10.87
N SER A 26 -6.81 14.36 10.27
CA SER A 26 -5.43 14.47 9.76
C SER A 26 -4.40 14.25 10.86
N GLU A 27 -4.50 14.99 11.97
CA GLU A 27 -3.60 14.87 13.14
C GLU A 27 -3.61 13.47 13.75
N ILE A 28 -4.78 12.81 13.78
CA ILE A 28 -4.92 11.43 14.27
C ILE A 28 -4.31 10.44 13.28
N SER A 29 -4.53 10.66 11.97
CA SER A 29 -3.95 9.86 10.88
C SER A 29 -2.42 9.86 10.99
N ASP A 30 -1.82 11.04 11.19
CA ASP A 30 -0.38 11.22 11.34
C ASP A 30 0.13 10.59 12.66
N PHE A 31 -0.61 10.79 13.75
CA PHE A 31 -0.28 10.22 15.07
C PHE A 31 -0.23 8.69 15.04
N LEU A 32 -1.26 8.06 14.46
CA LEU A 32 -1.34 6.60 14.35
C LEU A 32 -0.51 6.04 13.19
N LYS A 33 -0.07 6.90 12.27
CA LYS A 33 0.57 6.54 11.00
C LYS A 33 -0.33 5.64 10.15
N LEU A 34 -1.62 5.95 10.13
CA LEU A 34 -2.63 5.27 9.32
C LEU A 34 -3.00 6.16 8.13
N SER A 35 -3.43 5.56 7.03
CA SER A 35 -4.02 6.32 5.92
C SER A 35 -5.43 6.79 6.28
N GLN A 36 -5.91 7.87 5.65
CA GLN A 36 -7.28 8.37 5.89
C GLN A 36 -8.35 7.28 5.67
N LYS A 37 -8.18 6.43 4.65
CA LYS A 37 -9.08 5.29 4.36
C LYS A 37 -9.13 4.25 5.49
N GLN A 38 -8.04 4.09 6.25
CA GLN A 38 -7.98 3.17 7.39
C GLN A 38 -8.43 3.82 8.70
N MET A 39 -8.38 5.15 8.76
CA MET A 39 -8.83 5.93 9.90
C MET A 39 -10.36 5.98 10.00
N GLU A 40 -11.04 6.05 8.85
CA GLU A 40 -12.50 6.19 8.80
C GLU A 40 -13.24 5.04 9.51
N PRO A 41 -12.93 3.74 9.28
CA PRO A 41 -13.57 2.65 10.01
C PRO A 41 -13.24 2.67 11.51
N LEU A 42 -11.99 2.99 11.87
CA LEU A 42 -11.56 3.03 13.27
C LEU A 42 -12.33 4.10 14.05
N ILE A 43 -12.51 5.27 13.46
CA ILE A 43 -13.22 6.39 14.07
C ILE A 43 -14.71 6.07 14.21
N ASN A 44 -15.31 5.43 13.20
CA ASN A 44 -16.71 5.00 13.29
C ASN A 44 -16.91 4.01 14.45
N VAL A 45 -16.06 2.99 14.59
CA VAL A 45 -16.13 2.04 15.72
C VAL A 45 -16.02 2.76 17.07
N LEU A 46 -15.08 3.71 17.20
CA LEU A 46 -14.89 4.46 18.43
C LEU A 46 -16.08 5.38 18.75
N GLU A 47 -16.71 5.96 17.71
CA GLU A 47 -17.89 6.80 17.84
C GLU A 47 -19.12 5.99 18.24
N GLU A 48 -19.34 4.84 17.60
CA GLU A 48 -20.42 3.89 17.91
C GLU A 48 -20.33 3.35 19.33
N LYS A 49 -19.11 3.04 19.78
CA LYS A 49 -18.85 2.64 21.17
C LYS A 49 -18.98 3.79 22.17
N GLY A 50 -19.28 4.99 21.71
CA GLY A 50 -19.49 6.16 22.56
C GLY A 50 -18.21 6.66 23.25
N ILE A 51 -17.05 6.36 22.69
CA ILE A 51 -15.74 6.79 23.23
C ILE A 51 -15.40 8.18 22.70
N ILE A 52 -15.68 8.43 21.42
CA ILE A 52 -15.43 9.71 20.76
C ILE A 52 -16.71 10.30 20.15
N GLU A 53 -16.61 11.56 19.74
CA GLU A 53 -17.61 12.29 18.96
C GLU A 53 -16.88 13.07 17.86
N ILE A 54 -17.43 13.04 16.63
CA ILE A 54 -16.91 13.84 15.52
C ILE A 54 -17.72 15.13 15.39
N LYS A 55 -17.06 16.27 15.51
CA LYS A 55 -17.64 17.59 15.26
C LYS A 55 -17.24 18.10 13.89
N TYR A 56 -18.25 18.35 13.06
CA TYR A 56 -18.11 18.89 11.72
C TYR A 56 -18.29 20.42 11.76
N PRO A 57 -17.21 21.22 11.69
CA PRO A 57 -17.35 22.67 11.62
C PRO A 57 -17.92 23.08 10.25
N VAL A 58 -18.55 24.26 10.18
CA VAL A 58 -19.08 24.83 8.91
C VAL A 58 -17.94 25.07 7.89
N ILE A 59 -16.74 25.38 8.39
CA ILE A 59 -15.53 25.60 7.59
C ILE A 59 -14.35 24.91 8.30
N GLY A 60 -13.64 24.04 7.60
CA GLY A 60 -12.44 23.34 8.09
C GLY A 60 -12.62 21.83 8.26
N GLU A 61 -11.60 21.17 8.78
CA GLU A 61 -11.59 19.72 8.95
C GLU A 61 -12.42 19.24 10.14
N PRO A 62 -13.03 18.04 10.07
CA PRO A 62 -13.68 17.41 11.20
C PRO A 62 -12.74 17.27 12.39
N LYS A 63 -13.26 17.57 13.59
CA LYS A 63 -12.53 17.46 14.86
C LYS A 63 -13.12 16.33 15.69
N VAL A 64 -12.26 15.43 16.12
CA VAL A 64 -12.56 14.32 17.02
C VAL A 64 -12.33 14.77 18.45
N ILE A 65 -13.30 14.50 19.32
CA ILE A 65 -13.22 14.78 20.76
C ILE A 65 -13.54 13.53 21.56
N LEU A 66 -12.98 13.41 22.76
CA LEU A 66 -13.31 12.35 23.69
C LEU A 66 -14.66 12.66 24.37
N LYS A 67 -15.55 11.67 24.50
CA LYS A 67 -16.79 11.85 25.28
C LYS A 67 -16.48 11.91 26.79
N PRO A 68 -17.28 12.64 27.60
CA PRO A 68 -17.00 12.85 29.03
C PRO A 68 -16.90 11.58 29.88
N ASN A 69 -17.56 10.49 29.44
CA ASN A 69 -17.60 9.20 30.12
C ASN A 69 -16.78 8.12 29.38
N ALA A 70 -15.88 8.52 28.49
CA ALA A 70 -15.07 7.55 27.76
C ALA A 70 -14.14 6.81 28.74
N PRO A 71 -14.07 5.47 28.66
CA PRO A 71 -13.22 4.68 29.53
C PRO A 71 -11.74 4.99 29.27
N GLU A 72 -10.91 4.91 30.32
CA GLU A 72 -9.45 5.17 30.19
C GLU A 72 -8.72 4.13 29.35
N ARG A 73 -9.34 2.96 29.14
CA ARG A 73 -8.85 1.86 28.30
C ARG A 73 -10.01 1.28 27.55
N VAL A 74 -9.78 0.93 26.29
CA VAL A 74 -10.83 0.34 25.46
C VAL A 74 -10.39 -1.06 25.08
N GLU A 75 -11.03 -2.06 25.69
CA GLU A 75 -10.94 -3.43 25.19
C GLU A 75 -11.74 -3.53 23.88
N ILE A 76 -11.06 -3.26 22.77
CA ILE A 76 -11.60 -3.62 21.46
C ILE A 76 -11.06 -4.99 21.11
N LYS A 77 -11.92 -6.01 21.19
CA LYS A 77 -11.59 -7.33 20.67
C LYS A 77 -11.26 -7.18 19.19
N LYS A 78 -10.07 -7.60 18.75
CA LYS A 78 -9.62 -7.55 17.35
C LYS A 78 -10.69 -8.04 16.36
N SER A 79 -11.52 -9.01 16.77
CA SER A 79 -12.62 -9.53 15.97
C SER A 79 -13.67 -8.49 15.57
N GLU A 80 -13.98 -7.52 16.42
CA GLU A 80 -15.05 -6.53 16.19
C GLU A 80 -14.66 -5.49 15.14
N ILE A 81 -13.43 -4.97 15.19
CA ILE A 81 -12.88 -4.06 14.16
C ILE A 81 -12.91 -4.74 12.79
N ILE A 82 -12.63 -6.05 12.76
CA ILE A 82 -12.57 -6.80 11.52
C ILE A 82 -13.95 -7.09 10.93
N GLU A 83 -15.01 -7.20 11.73
CA GLU A 83 -16.35 -7.50 11.22
C GLU A 83 -16.97 -6.35 10.43
N GLU A 84 -16.67 -5.09 10.77
CA GLU A 84 -17.12 -3.92 10.00
C GLU A 84 -16.25 -3.62 8.77
N ILE A 85 -15.00 -4.06 8.77
CA ILE A 85 -14.08 -3.96 7.62
C ILE A 85 -14.47 -4.96 6.48
N LYS A 86 -15.47 -5.82 6.72
CA LYS A 86 -15.79 -6.96 5.84
C LYS A 86 -16.46 -6.70 4.48
N PRO A 87 -17.00 -5.53 4.08
CA PRO A 87 -17.25 -5.31 2.67
C PRO A 87 -16.01 -4.63 2.05
N GLY A 88 -14.83 -5.26 2.10
CA GLY A 88 -13.73 -4.82 1.24
C GLY A 88 -12.30 -5.25 1.56
N ILE A 89 -11.92 -5.57 2.80
CA ILE A 89 -10.49 -5.81 3.10
C ILE A 89 -10.32 -7.10 3.91
N LYS A 90 -9.71 -8.11 3.28
CA LYS A 90 -9.38 -9.40 3.89
C LYS A 90 -8.33 -9.21 5.00
N LYS A 91 -8.55 -9.94 6.10
CA LYS A 91 -7.74 -10.08 7.32
C LYS A 91 -6.27 -10.42 7.03
N GLU A 92 -5.34 -9.51 7.31
CA GLU A 92 -3.92 -9.86 7.51
C GLU A 92 -3.09 -8.72 8.14
N VAL A 93 -3.62 -7.97 9.10
CA VAL A 93 -2.85 -6.84 9.69
C VAL A 93 -3.14 -6.65 11.16
N ILE A 94 -3.00 -7.67 12.02
CA ILE A 94 -2.90 -7.38 13.45
C ILE A 94 -2.02 -8.40 14.18
N GLU A 95 -0.72 -8.41 13.90
CA GLU A 95 0.31 -8.72 14.90
C GLU A 95 1.67 -8.29 14.35
N ASN A 96 2.32 -7.36 15.09
CA ASN A 96 3.72 -6.92 15.03
C ASN A 96 3.93 -5.39 14.87
N ARG A 97 3.87 -4.69 16.00
CA ARG A 97 4.88 -3.68 16.39
C ARG A 97 5.53 -4.30 17.63
N ILE A 98 6.82 -4.59 17.66
CA ILE A 98 7.89 -3.65 18.03
C ILE A 98 9.18 -4.22 17.46
N GLU A 99 9.67 -3.60 16.38
CA GLU A 99 11.08 -3.28 16.10
C GLU A 99 11.17 -2.84 14.63
N LYS A 100 12.14 -1.96 14.34
CA LYS A 100 12.25 -1.23 13.07
C LYS A 100 12.01 -2.15 11.85
N PRO A 101 11.07 -1.86 10.95
CA PRO A 101 10.83 -2.76 9.84
C PRO A 101 12.03 -2.69 8.91
N LYS A 102 12.80 -3.77 8.87
CA LYS A 102 13.63 -4.09 7.71
C LYS A 102 12.67 -4.32 6.55
N THR A 103 12.99 -3.72 5.42
CA THR A 103 12.20 -3.70 4.19
C THR A 103 11.82 -5.10 3.66
N SER A 104 12.43 -6.16 4.21
CA SER A 104 12.17 -7.57 3.94
C SER A 104 10.82 -8.09 4.47
N GLU A 105 10.36 -7.76 5.68
CA GLU A 105 9.17 -8.44 6.24
C GLU A 105 7.84 -8.04 5.56
N ARG A 106 7.80 -6.89 4.87
CA ARG A 106 6.60 -6.40 4.18
C ARG A 106 6.30 -7.16 2.88
N LEU A 107 7.27 -7.89 2.34
CA LEU A 107 7.11 -8.73 1.16
C LEU A 107 6.88 -10.20 1.53
N GLU A 108 7.43 -10.68 2.65
CA GLU A 108 7.18 -12.04 3.12
C GLU A 108 5.68 -12.33 3.32
N ALA A 109 4.94 -11.42 3.96
CA ALA A 109 3.48 -11.55 4.14
C ALA A 109 2.68 -11.53 2.82
N LYS A 110 3.22 -10.94 1.74
CA LYS A 110 2.61 -11.02 0.39
C LYS A 110 3.06 -12.25 -0.41
N THR A 111 4.15 -12.91 -0.01
CA THR A 111 4.71 -14.04 -0.74
C THR A 111 4.17 -15.42 -0.33
N GLU A 112 3.19 -15.50 0.58
CA GLU A 112 2.72 -16.79 1.11
C GLU A 112 1.37 -17.29 0.57
N ILE A 113 0.68 -16.57 -0.33
CA ILE A 113 -0.46 -17.14 -1.07
C ILE A 113 -0.50 -16.57 -2.50
N ILE A 114 0.32 -17.11 -3.40
CA ILE A 114 0.30 -16.77 -4.83
C ILE A 114 -0.39 -17.92 -5.56
N ASN A 115 -1.65 -17.69 -5.96
CA ASN A 115 -2.52 -18.68 -6.60
C ASN A 115 -2.83 -18.24 -8.04
N ASP A 116 -3.36 -19.14 -8.88
CA ASP A 116 -3.69 -18.91 -10.31
C ASP A 116 -4.46 -17.60 -10.60
N ASN A 117 -5.19 -17.08 -9.60
CA ASN A 117 -5.88 -15.80 -9.64
C ASN A 117 -4.98 -14.58 -9.87
N GLU A 118 -3.75 -14.56 -9.35
CA GLU A 118 -2.87 -13.40 -9.54
C GLU A 118 -2.28 -13.35 -10.95
N THR A 119 -1.90 -14.51 -11.52
CA THR A 119 -1.52 -14.63 -12.93
C THR A 119 -2.63 -14.10 -13.84
N MET A 120 -3.89 -14.41 -13.54
CA MET A 120 -5.05 -13.88 -14.27
C MET A 120 -5.18 -12.35 -14.12
N ILE A 121 -4.93 -11.80 -12.93
CA ILE A 121 -4.97 -10.34 -12.69
C ILE A 121 -3.85 -9.65 -13.45
N ILE A 122 -2.62 -10.17 -13.41
CA ILE A 122 -1.48 -9.61 -14.15
C ILE A 122 -1.77 -9.64 -15.64
N ASN A 123 -2.20 -10.78 -16.20
CA ASN A 123 -2.51 -10.91 -17.62
C ASN A 123 -3.56 -9.89 -18.06
N LYS A 124 -4.67 -9.76 -17.33
CA LYS A 124 -5.71 -8.76 -17.65
C LYS A 124 -5.17 -7.33 -17.62
N LYS A 125 -4.30 -7.01 -16.66
CA LYS A 125 -3.72 -5.66 -16.54
C LYS A 125 -2.69 -5.40 -17.64
N VAL A 126 -1.87 -6.37 -17.99
CA VAL A 126 -0.92 -6.29 -19.11
C VAL A 126 -1.68 -6.09 -20.41
N GLU A 127 -2.68 -6.93 -20.70
CA GLU A 127 -3.53 -6.81 -21.90
C GLU A 127 -4.21 -5.44 -21.99
N LYS A 128 -4.75 -4.95 -20.87
CA LYS A 128 -5.36 -3.61 -20.80
C LYS A 128 -4.33 -2.53 -21.12
N LEU A 129 -3.16 -2.56 -20.47
CA LEU A 129 -2.08 -1.59 -20.73
C LEU A 129 -1.60 -1.62 -22.18
N GLU A 130 -1.48 -2.81 -22.77
CA GLU A 130 -1.14 -2.94 -24.18
C GLU A 130 -2.20 -2.33 -25.10
N SER A 131 -3.49 -2.56 -24.80
CA SER A 131 -4.61 -1.96 -25.53
C SER A 131 -4.58 -0.43 -25.41
N ASP A 132 -4.48 0.07 -24.17
CA ASP A 132 -4.48 1.49 -23.87
C ASP A 132 -3.30 2.18 -24.58
N VAL A 133 -2.09 1.62 -24.53
CA VAL A 133 -0.94 2.15 -25.25
C VAL A 133 -1.16 2.10 -26.77
N SER A 134 -1.78 1.05 -27.29
CA SER A 134 -2.08 0.91 -28.72
C SER A 134 -3.11 1.92 -29.23
N GLU A 135 -4.04 2.35 -28.39
CA GLU A 135 -5.07 3.36 -28.72
C GLU A 135 -4.56 4.80 -28.57
N LEU A 136 -3.59 5.04 -27.70
CA LEU A 136 -3.06 6.38 -27.50
C LEU A 136 -2.18 6.89 -28.66
N SER A 137 -2.32 8.18 -28.99
CA SER A 137 -1.36 8.88 -29.86
C SER A 137 -1.23 10.35 -29.43
N GLY A 138 -0.01 10.90 -29.53
CA GLY A 138 0.27 12.29 -29.17
C GLY A 138 0.48 12.52 -27.67
N LYS A 139 0.50 13.78 -27.23
CA LYS A 139 0.71 14.14 -25.81
C LYS A 139 -0.61 13.98 -25.04
N VAL A 140 -0.88 12.77 -24.57
CA VAL A 140 -2.01 12.44 -23.70
C VAL A 140 -1.54 12.45 -22.25
N ASP A 141 -2.43 12.76 -21.31
CA ASP A 141 -2.17 12.62 -19.88
C ASP A 141 -1.89 11.14 -19.56
N THR A 142 -0.63 10.84 -19.19
CA THR A 142 -0.16 9.48 -18.94
C THR A 142 -0.33 9.02 -17.50
N SER A 143 -0.95 9.82 -16.63
CA SER A 143 -1.12 9.51 -15.19
C SER A 143 -1.72 8.12 -14.95
N VAL A 144 -2.78 7.76 -15.69
CA VAL A 144 -3.44 6.44 -15.60
C VAL A 144 -2.49 5.29 -15.96
N PHE A 145 -1.57 5.51 -16.91
CA PHE A 145 -0.56 4.50 -17.29
C PHE A 145 0.47 4.28 -16.21
N LYS A 146 0.85 5.35 -15.49
CA LYS A 146 1.83 5.27 -14.41
C LYS A 146 1.28 4.44 -13.25
N GLU A 147 0.01 4.63 -12.90
CA GLU A 147 -0.68 3.86 -11.86
C GLU A 147 -0.76 2.37 -12.24
N ASP A 148 -1.25 2.06 -13.45
CA ASP A 148 -1.38 0.66 -13.90
C ASP A 148 0.01 -0.03 -14.00
N LEU A 149 1.03 0.66 -14.52
CA LEU A 149 2.39 0.12 -14.62
C LEU A 149 2.99 -0.16 -13.23
N PHE A 150 2.76 0.74 -12.28
CA PHE A 150 3.22 0.58 -10.90
C PHE A 150 2.56 -0.63 -10.24
N GLU A 151 1.25 -0.76 -10.37
CA GLU A 151 0.52 -1.89 -9.81
C GLU A 151 1.02 -3.22 -10.39
N ILE A 152 1.30 -3.30 -11.69
CA ILE A 152 1.86 -4.51 -12.28
C ILE A 152 3.25 -4.81 -11.70
N LEU A 153 4.15 -3.82 -11.64
CA LEU A 153 5.51 -4.04 -11.10
C LEU A 153 5.46 -4.54 -9.65
N LEU A 154 4.54 -4.02 -8.84
CA LEU A 154 4.34 -4.48 -7.46
C LEU A 154 3.82 -5.91 -7.37
N ILE A 155 2.95 -6.33 -8.30
CA ILE A 155 2.46 -7.71 -8.32
C ILE A 155 3.59 -8.65 -8.78
N ILE A 156 4.34 -8.28 -9.83
CA ILE A 156 5.51 -9.05 -10.30
C ILE A 156 6.55 -9.18 -9.18
N ALA A 157 6.78 -8.11 -8.41
CA ALA A 157 7.70 -8.12 -7.28
C ALA A 157 7.33 -9.12 -6.17
N GLY A 158 6.08 -9.59 -6.13
CA GLY A 158 5.67 -10.67 -5.23
C GLY A 158 5.92 -12.08 -5.78
N LEU A 159 6.11 -12.24 -7.09
CA LEU A 159 6.22 -13.56 -7.71
C LEU A 159 7.57 -14.22 -7.40
N LYS A 160 7.53 -15.45 -6.90
CA LYS A 160 8.73 -16.31 -6.67
C LYS A 160 9.15 -17.10 -7.92
N ASP A 161 8.28 -17.22 -8.91
CA ASP A 161 8.53 -17.98 -10.14
C ASP A 161 9.37 -17.14 -11.11
N ILE A 162 10.66 -17.47 -11.21
CA ILE A 162 11.64 -16.76 -12.06
C ILE A 162 11.20 -16.70 -13.53
N GLU A 163 10.61 -17.77 -14.07
CA GLU A 163 10.18 -17.79 -15.47
C GLU A 163 9.04 -16.81 -15.71
N LYS A 164 8.07 -16.76 -14.78
CA LYS A 164 6.98 -15.78 -14.83
C LYS A 164 7.46 -14.36 -14.63
N VAL A 165 8.34 -14.12 -13.66
CA VAL A 165 8.95 -12.78 -13.45
C VAL A 165 9.65 -12.33 -14.73
N SER A 166 10.47 -13.19 -15.31
CA SER A 166 11.19 -12.90 -16.56
C SER A 166 10.24 -12.61 -17.72
N PHE A 167 9.17 -13.39 -17.86
CA PHE A 167 8.13 -13.18 -18.87
C PHE A 167 7.47 -11.81 -18.72
N TYR A 168 6.93 -11.49 -17.54
CA TYR A 168 6.19 -10.25 -17.34
C TYR A 168 7.07 -9.00 -17.42
N LEU A 169 8.33 -9.08 -16.98
CA LEU A 169 9.26 -7.98 -17.14
C LEU A 169 9.59 -7.69 -18.61
N ARG A 170 9.63 -8.72 -19.48
CA ARG A 170 9.78 -8.52 -20.93
C ARG A 170 8.55 -7.85 -21.52
N GLU A 171 7.35 -8.23 -21.09
CA GLU A 171 6.11 -7.59 -21.54
C GLU A 171 6.06 -6.12 -21.13
N ILE A 172 6.45 -5.79 -19.89
CA ILE A 172 6.60 -4.40 -19.47
C ILE A 172 7.58 -3.64 -20.35
N LEU A 173 8.74 -4.23 -20.66
CA LEU A 173 9.73 -3.57 -21.52
C LEU A 173 9.17 -3.32 -22.93
N ASN A 174 8.40 -4.26 -23.48
CA ASN A 174 7.71 -4.10 -24.76
C ASN A 174 6.71 -2.95 -24.72
N ILE A 175 5.93 -2.82 -23.64
CA ILE A 175 5.02 -1.69 -23.42
C ILE A 175 5.78 -0.37 -23.41
N ILE A 176 6.90 -0.30 -22.67
CA ILE A 176 7.74 0.91 -22.60
C ILE A 176 8.28 1.29 -23.99
N HIS A 177 8.71 0.33 -24.80
CA HIS A 177 9.12 0.60 -26.19
C HIS A 177 7.98 1.18 -27.03
N LYS A 178 6.77 0.60 -26.97
CA LYS A 178 5.59 1.12 -27.65
C LYS A 178 5.25 2.56 -27.19
N MET A 179 5.38 2.85 -25.90
CA MET A 179 5.18 4.19 -25.35
C MET A 179 6.20 5.21 -25.90
N LYS A 180 7.45 4.79 -26.08
CA LYS A 180 8.50 5.62 -26.70
C LYS A 180 8.22 5.92 -28.16
N GLU A 181 7.85 4.91 -28.94
CA GLU A 181 7.47 5.06 -30.35
C GLU A 181 6.33 6.06 -30.53
N LYS A 182 5.37 6.04 -29.60
CA LYS A 182 4.23 6.96 -29.55
C LYS A 182 4.53 8.34 -28.95
N LYS A 183 5.76 8.57 -28.50
CA LYS A 183 6.22 9.82 -27.87
C LYS A 183 5.42 10.22 -26.63
N ILE A 184 4.89 9.23 -25.91
CA ILE A 184 4.20 9.40 -24.61
C ILE A 184 5.11 9.10 -23.42
N TRP A 185 6.25 8.44 -23.66
CA TRP A 185 7.26 8.17 -22.63
C TRP A 185 8.13 9.40 -22.34
N THR A 186 8.19 9.83 -21.09
CA THR A 186 8.98 10.99 -20.65
C THR A 186 10.20 10.60 -19.82
N ASN A 187 11.11 11.55 -19.59
CA ASN A 187 12.25 11.34 -18.69
C ASN A 187 11.79 11.13 -17.24
N GLU A 188 10.71 11.79 -16.81
CA GLU A 188 10.15 11.58 -15.47
C GLU A 188 9.63 10.14 -15.29
N ASP A 189 8.98 9.59 -16.33
CA ASP A 189 8.51 8.20 -16.32
C ASP A 189 9.68 7.22 -16.24
N LYS A 190 10.76 7.50 -16.98
CA LYS A 190 12.01 6.75 -16.91
C LYS A 190 12.59 6.75 -15.51
N ASP A 191 12.77 7.92 -14.90
CA ASP A 191 13.39 8.04 -13.59
C ASP A 191 12.57 7.30 -12.52
N LEU A 192 11.24 7.43 -12.58
CA LEU A 192 10.33 6.72 -11.69
C LEU A 192 10.46 5.19 -11.83
N VAL A 193 10.41 4.67 -13.05
CA VAL A 193 10.52 3.22 -13.30
C VAL A 193 11.88 2.67 -12.90
N VAL A 194 12.96 3.41 -13.16
CA VAL A 194 14.32 3.03 -12.73
C VAL A 194 14.41 2.92 -11.21
N VAL A 195 13.88 3.91 -10.48
CA VAL A 195 13.85 3.88 -9.01
C VAL A 195 13.07 2.67 -8.50
N MET A 196 11.92 2.36 -9.11
CA MET A 196 11.10 1.22 -8.69
C MET A 196 11.78 -0.12 -8.95
N LEU A 197 12.33 -0.33 -10.16
CA LEU A 197 13.08 -1.54 -10.49
C LEU A 197 14.28 -1.72 -9.57
N ASN A 198 15.00 -0.64 -9.25
CA ASN A 198 16.12 -0.68 -8.33
C ASN A 198 15.69 -1.07 -6.91
N ASN A 199 14.58 -0.50 -6.41
CA ASN A 199 14.05 -0.84 -5.10
C ASN A 199 13.59 -2.30 -5.03
N ILE A 200 12.94 -2.83 -6.08
CA ILE A 200 12.51 -4.23 -6.15
C ILE A 200 13.72 -5.16 -6.21
N ALA A 201 14.73 -4.85 -7.04
CA ALA A 201 15.97 -5.62 -7.11
C ALA A 201 16.69 -5.70 -5.76
N ASN A 202 16.84 -4.56 -5.07
CA ASN A 202 17.44 -4.52 -3.74
C ASN A 202 16.67 -5.40 -2.74
N ASN A 203 15.35 -5.39 -2.82
CA ASN A 203 14.52 -6.20 -1.93
C ASN A 203 14.74 -7.71 -2.14
N TRP A 204 14.79 -8.16 -3.39
CA TRP A 204 15.10 -9.57 -3.67
C TRP A 204 16.51 -9.97 -3.25
N ARG A 205 17.50 -9.06 -3.32
CA ARG A 205 18.82 -9.31 -2.73
C ARG A 205 18.77 -9.46 -1.21
N ASP A 206 17.95 -8.66 -0.52
CA ASP A 206 17.76 -8.78 0.93
C ASP A 206 17.17 -10.16 1.32
N PHE A 207 16.44 -10.81 0.41
CA PHE A 207 15.94 -12.19 0.58
C PHE A 207 16.90 -13.29 0.10
N ASN A 208 18.11 -12.94 -0.35
CA ASN A 208 19.07 -13.86 -0.99
C ASN A 208 18.58 -14.49 -2.31
N GLU A 209 17.64 -13.85 -3.01
CA GLU A 209 17.12 -14.29 -4.32
C GLU A 209 17.83 -13.53 -5.46
N GLU A 210 19.14 -13.76 -5.58
CA GLU A 210 20.02 -13.01 -6.49
C GLU A 210 19.62 -13.15 -7.97
N ASP A 211 19.10 -14.31 -8.37
CA ASP A 211 18.69 -14.55 -9.75
C ASP A 211 17.46 -13.73 -10.14
N ILE A 212 16.50 -13.54 -9.22
CA ILE A 212 15.36 -12.65 -9.43
C ILE A 212 15.83 -11.19 -9.44
N ALA A 213 16.69 -10.79 -8.50
CA ALA A 213 17.23 -9.43 -8.44
C ALA A 213 17.93 -9.01 -9.75
N LYS A 214 18.72 -9.91 -10.35
CA LYS A 214 19.37 -9.68 -11.65
C LYS A 214 18.39 -9.41 -12.78
N LEU A 215 17.22 -10.09 -12.81
CA LEU A 215 16.21 -9.81 -13.84
C LEU A 215 15.71 -8.36 -13.77
N PHE A 216 15.51 -7.84 -12.57
CA PHE A 216 15.09 -6.45 -12.38
C PHE A 216 16.20 -5.45 -12.76
N ASP A 217 17.47 -5.75 -12.45
CA ASP A 217 18.61 -4.94 -12.88
C ASP A 217 18.79 -4.91 -14.40
N ASP A 218 18.66 -6.06 -15.06
CA ASP A 218 18.77 -6.17 -16.52
C ASP A 218 17.71 -5.30 -17.21
N ILE A 219 16.49 -5.30 -16.67
CA ILE A 219 15.38 -4.51 -17.19
C ILE A 219 15.59 -3.04 -16.90
N LYS A 220 16.09 -2.69 -15.70
CA LYS A 220 16.48 -1.32 -15.35
C LYS A 220 17.49 -0.76 -16.35
N GLY A 221 18.56 -1.48 -16.65
CA GLY A 221 19.57 -1.06 -17.63
C GLY A 221 19.01 -0.87 -19.04
N LYS A 222 18.03 -1.70 -19.45
CA LYS A 222 17.32 -1.53 -20.73
C LYS A 222 16.40 -0.30 -20.73
N VAL A 223 15.70 -0.02 -19.63
CA VAL A 223 14.88 1.19 -19.49
C VAL A 223 15.74 2.45 -19.49
N GLU A 224 16.93 2.40 -18.91
CA GLU A 224 17.89 3.51 -18.88
C GLU A 224 18.47 3.85 -20.26
N THR A 225 18.67 2.83 -21.10
CA THR A 225 19.35 2.97 -22.41
C THR A 225 18.41 3.11 -23.59
N ALA A 226 17.17 2.64 -23.47
CA ALA A 226 16.12 2.87 -24.46
C ALA A 226 15.62 4.32 -24.43
#